data_AF-A0A821KL90-F1
#
_entry.id   AF-A0A821KL90-F1
#
_cell.length_a   1.000
_cell.length_b   1.000
_cell.length_c   1.000
_cell.angle_alpha   90.00
_cell.angle_beta   90.00
_cell.angle_gamma   90.00
#
_symmetry.space_group_name_H-M   'P 1'
#
loop_
_entity.id
_entity.type
_entity.pdbx_description
1 polymer ?
#
loop_
_entity_poly.entity_id
_entity_poly.type
_entity_poly.pdbx_seq_one_letter_code
_entity_poly.pdbx_strand_id
1 'polypeptide(L)' 'LIVGGADTDVIKMNEEAYSQMIQLKDNKKQKALKLVPNATHLFEEKGALEQVSQLAIQWFTNHFQKH' A
#
# COMPACT_ATOMS: atom_id res chain seq x y z
N LEU A 1 -1.19 1.28 -2.55
CA LEU A 1 0.26 1.01 -2.50
C LEU A 1 0.60 0.61 -1.07
N ILE A 2 1.26 -0.54 -0.88
CA ILE A 2 1.77 -1.00 0.41
C ILE A 2 3.29 -1.14 0.24
N VAL A 3 4.08 -0.50 1.10
CA VAL A 3 5.54 -0.38 0.94
C VAL A 3 6.23 -0.66 2.27
N GLY A 4 7.41 -1.28 2.24
CA GLY A 4 8.25 -1.48 3.41
C GLY A 4 8.78 -0.14 3.94
N GLY A 5 8.61 0.12 5.24
CA GLY A 5 8.98 1.37 5.90
C GLY A 5 10.48 1.56 6.13
N ALA A 6 11.28 0.51 5.98
CA ALA A 6 12.74 0.57 6.13
C ALA A 6 13.48 0.76 4.78
N ASP A 7 12.75 0.84 3.67
CA ASP A 7 13.31 0.95 2.33
C ASP A 7 13.08 2.35 1.75
N THR A 8 14.00 3.27 2.02
CA THR A 8 13.86 4.70 1.69
C THR A 8 13.82 4.96 0.18
N ASP A 9 14.52 4.15 -0.62
CA ASP A 9 14.56 4.32 -2.07
C ASP A 9 13.24 3.89 -2.72
N VAL A 10 12.69 2.75 -2.26
CA VAL A 10 11.40 2.25 -2.74
C VAL A 10 10.24 3.13 -2.25
N ILE A 11 10.34 3.72 -1.05
CA ILE A 11 9.37 4.72 -0.55
C ILE A 11 9.28 5.89 -1.52
N LYS A 12 10.41 6.52 -1.87
CA LYS A 12 10.42 7.68 -2.76
C LYS A 12 9.80 7.37 -4.12
N MET A 13 10.16 6.24 -4.71
CA MET A 13 9.58 5.80 -5.99
C MET A 13 8.06 5.62 -5.90
N ASN A 14 7.56 5.05 -4.79
CA ASN A 14 6.13 4.86 -4.57
C ASN A 14 5.40 6.17 -4.26
N GLU A 15 6.03 7.13 -3.59
CA GLU A 15 5.48 8.47 -3.38
C GLU A 15 5.35 9.26 -4.69
N GLU A 16 6.35 9.15 -5.57
CA GLU A 16 6.31 9.72 -6.91
C GLU A 16 5.21 9.08 -7.75
N ALA A 17 5.12 7.74 -7.77
CA ALA A 17 4.05 7.01 -8.43
C ALA A 17 2.67 7.40 -7.87
N TYR A 18 2.56 7.50 -6.54
CA TYR A 18 1.34 7.95 -5.86
C TYR A 18 0.93 9.36 -6.32
N SER A 19 1.90 10.27 -6.44
CA SER A 19 1.67 11.64 -6.89
C SER A 19 1.22 11.69 -8.36
N GLN A 20 1.77 10.83 -9.22
CA GLN A 20 1.42 10.72 -10.64
C GLN A 20 0.06 10.08 -10.90
N MET A 21 -0.52 9.35 -9.94
CA MET A 21 -1.89 8.81 -10.02
C MET A 21 -2.97 9.91 -9.87
N ILE A 22 -2.84 11.03 -10.58
CA ILE A 22 -3.72 12.21 -10.54
C ILE A 22 -5.11 11.96 -11.14
N GLN A 23 -5.27 10.90 -11.93
CA GLN A 23 -6.52 10.53 -12.59
C GLN A 23 -7.47 9.74 -11.67
N LEU A 24 -7.02 9.32 -10.48
CA LEU A 24 -7.85 8.64 -9.48
C LEU A 24 -8.69 9.61 -8.62
N LYS A 25 -8.94 10.84 -9.11
CA LYS A 25 -9.71 11.89 -8.42
C LYS A 25 -11.21 11.61 -8.34
N ASP A 26 -11.70 10.59 -9.02
CA ASP A 26 -13.09 10.19 -8.92
C ASP A 26 -13.34 9.54 -7.56
N ASN A 27 -14.31 10.07 -6.80
CA ASN A 27 -14.51 9.84 -5.35
C ASN A 27 -14.74 8.35 -4.97
N LYS A 28 -14.96 7.49 -5.97
CA LYS A 28 -15.16 6.04 -5.82
C LYS A 28 -13.87 5.22 -5.81
N LYS A 29 -12.73 5.76 -6.29
CA LYS A 29 -11.45 5.04 -6.38
C LYS A 29 -10.39 5.68 -5.48
N GLN A 30 -10.52 5.43 -4.17
CA GLN A 30 -9.56 5.95 -3.19
C GLN A 30 -8.20 5.26 -3.37
N LYS A 31 -7.18 6.03 -3.77
CA LYS A 31 -5.79 5.60 -3.68
C LYS A 31 -5.27 5.86 -2.26
N ALA A 32 -4.49 4.91 -1.73
CA ALA A 32 -3.81 5.06 -0.46
C ALA A 32 -2.38 4.52 -0.55
N LEU A 33 -1.45 5.18 0.14
CA LEU A 33 -0.10 4.69 0.39
C LEU A 33 -0.01 4.28 1.87
N LYS A 34 0.38 3.03 2.13
CA LYS A 34 0.55 2.47 3.48
C LYS A 34 1.97 1.97 3.63
N LEU A 35 2.62 2.33 4.75
CA LEU A 35 3.95 1.88 5.10
C LEU A 35 3.88 0.78 6.16
N VAL A 36 4.61 -0.32 5.97
CA VAL A 36 4.75 -1.38 6.97
C VAL A 36 6.03 -1.10 7.77
N PRO A 37 5.94 -0.76 9.07
CA PRO A 37 7.09 -0.37 9.86
C PRO A 37 8.12 -1.50 9.93
N ASN A 38 9.41 -1.14 9.88
CA ASN A 38 10.56 -2.05 9.95
C ASN A 38 10.65 -3.11 8.83
N ALA A 39 9.79 -3.06 7.82
CA ALA A 39 9.85 -3.98 6.68
C ALA A 39 10.71 -3.43 5.55
N THR A 40 11.52 -4.28 4.94
CA THR A 40 12.22 -4.02 3.67
C THR A 40 11.30 -4.34 2.48
N HIS A 41 11.76 -4.12 1.24
CA HIS A 41 10.95 -4.33 0.04
C HIS A 41 10.43 -5.76 -0.15
N LEU A 42 11.09 -6.77 0.42
CA LEU A 42 10.63 -8.17 0.35
C LEU A 42 9.65 -8.56 1.45
N PHE A 43 9.47 -7.74 2.48
CA PHE A 43 8.64 -8.05 3.64
C PHE A 43 9.02 -9.37 4.34
N GLU A 44 10.30 -9.77 4.34
CA GLU A 44 10.76 -11.03 4.96
C GLU A 44 10.77 -10.97 6.50
N GLU A 45 10.63 -9.78 7.07
CA GLU A 45 10.63 -9.57 8.50
C GLU A 45 9.39 -10.21 9.14
N LYS A 46 9.58 -10.77 10.34
CA LYS A 46 8.51 -11.42 11.09
C LYS A 46 7.31 -10.48 11.26
N GLY A 47 6.14 -10.89 10.79
CA GLY A 47 4.91 -10.09 10.89
C GLY A 47 4.70 -9.09 9.75
N ALA A 48 5.64 -8.94 8.81
CA ALA A 48 5.51 -7.98 7.71
C ALA A 48 4.49 -8.47 6.67
N LEU A 49 4.59 -9.72 6.22
CA LEU A 49 3.62 -10.31 5.28
C LEU A 49 2.19 -10.38 5.86
N GLU A 50 2.06 -10.63 7.16
CA GLU A 50 0.76 -10.63 7.84
C GLU A 50 0.13 -9.24 7.83
N GLN A 51 0.92 -8.19 8.11
CA GLN A 51 0.46 -6.80 8.01
C GLN A 51 0.09 -6.41 6.58
N VAL A 52 0.91 -6.77 5.59
CA VAL A 52 0.61 -6.54 4.16
C VAL A 52 -0.71 -7.23 3.79
N SER A 53 -0.89 -8.48 4.22
CA SER A 53 -2.08 -9.28 3.93
C SER A 53 -3.33 -8.65 4.55
N GLN A 54 -3.26 -8.20 5.80
CA GLN A 54 -4.38 -7.51 6.47
C GLN A 54 -4.76 -6.21 5.75
N LEU A 55 -3.78 -5.39 5.38
CA LEU A 55 -4.00 -4.15 4.64
C LEU A 55 -4.64 -4.41 3.27
N ALA A 56 -4.20 -5.47 2.58
CA ALA A 56 -4.77 -5.87 1.30
C ALA A 56 -6.24 -6.34 1.46
N ILE A 57 -6.52 -7.21 2.44
CA ILE A 57 -7.88 -7.69 2.73
C ILE A 57 -8.83 -6.52 3.03
N GLN A 58 -8.40 -5.59 3.88
CA GLN A 58 -9.19 -4.40 4.20
C GLN A 58 -9.47 -3.55 2.95
N TRP A 59 -8.47 -3.34 2.11
CA TRP A 59 -8.64 -2.59 0.87
C TRP A 59 -9.66 -3.29 -0.06
N PHE A 60 -9.52 -4.59 -0.28
CA PHE A 60 -10.48 -5.33 -1.11
C PHE A 60 -11.89 -5.31 -0.52
N THR A 61 -12.03 -5.50 0.79
CA THR A 61 -13.35 -5.48 1.47
C THR A 61 -14.04 -4.12 1.32
N ASN A 62 -13.28 -3.03 1.40
CA ASN A 62 -13.82 -1.67 1.31
C ASN A 62 -14.16 -1.25 -0.14
N HIS A 63 -13.48 -1.82 -1.14
CA HIS A 63 -13.62 -1.40 -2.54
C HIS A 63 -14.36 -2.40 -3.42
N PHE A 64 -14.48 -3.65 -3.00
CA PHE A 64 -15.18 -4.71 -3.72
C PHE A 64 -16.22 -5.30 -2.77
N GLN A 65 -17.43 -4.74 -2.80
CA GLN A 65 -18.58 -5.41 -2.21
C GLN A 65 -18.90 -6.63 -3.08
N LYS A 66 -19.02 -7.81 -2.46
CA LYS A 66 -19.62 -8.97 -3.13
C LYS A 66 -21.04 -8.57 -3.56
N HIS A 67 -21.30 -8.59 -4.86
CA HIS A 67 -22.66 -8.55 -5.41
C HIS A 67 -23.38 -9.87 -5.15
#